data_AF-A0A8T2XJX9-F1
#
_entry.id   AF-A0A8T2XJX9-F1
#
_cell.length_a   1.000
_cell.length_b   1.000
_cell.length_c   1.000
_cell.angle_alpha   90.00
_cell.angle_beta   90.00
_cell.angle_gamma   90.00
#
_symmetry.space_group_name_H-M   'P 1'
#
loop_
_entity.id
_entity.type
_entity.pdbx_description
1 polymer ?
#
loop_
_entity_poly.entity_id
_entity_poly.type
_entity_poly.pdbx_seq_one_letter_code
_entity_poly.pdbx_strand_id
1 'polypeptide(L)'
;MEQFATTVADLAQKLAAILAEKLGFKSNFFQENCLSSTCYLRMNRYPPCPIPSDVFGLMPHTDSDFLTILYQDEVGGLQLVKDGKWFAVKPNPEALIVNIGDLFQAWSNDVYKSVQHRVVTNPRVERFSTAYFFCPSYDTEIQSCYEPSVYKKFSFRMYRQQVQDDVKKLGRKVGLPSDDQIDDVERLMEIIKQAAKEGAMVVYTLADPSMAESAKLACKLLGIPATGVIGPITEAIASHLDVLPSGLPRGAPGRNFPL
;
A
#
# COMPACT_ATOMS: atom_id res chain seq x y z
N MET A 1 -9.49 29.68 4.99
CA MET A 1 -9.50 28.23 5.25
C MET A 1 -10.88 27.61 5.06
N GLU A 2 -11.93 28.16 5.67
CA GLU A 2 -13.31 27.65 5.48
C GLU A 2 -13.74 27.59 4.02
N GLN A 3 -13.53 28.66 3.25
CA GLN A 3 -13.84 28.66 1.82
C GLN A 3 -13.13 27.53 1.05
N PHE A 4 -11.82 27.34 1.28
CA PHE A 4 -11.06 26.25 0.68
C PHE A 4 -11.65 24.88 1.08
N ALA A 5 -11.93 24.69 2.37
CA ALA A 5 -12.50 23.45 2.91
C ALA A 5 -13.86 23.12 2.28
N THR A 6 -14.75 24.10 2.14
CA THR A 6 -16.05 23.92 1.51
C THR A 6 -15.90 23.59 0.02
N THR A 7 -15.09 24.35 -0.72
CA THR A 7 -14.89 24.11 -2.15
C THR A 7 -14.26 22.75 -2.44
N VAL A 8 -13.27 22.33 -1.65
CA VAL A 8 -12.62 21.02 -1.84
C VAL A 8 -13.53 19.86 -1.39
N ALA A 9 -14.39 20.07 -0.39
CA ALA A 9 -15.40 19.08 0.01
C ALA A 9 -16.40 18.82 -1.12
N ASP A 10 -16.91 19.88 -1.75
CA ASP A 10 -17.81 19.76 -2.91
C ASP A 10 -17.13 19.07 -4.10
N LEU A 11 -15.84 19.38 -4.33
CA LEU A 11 -15.04 18.71 -5.35
C LEU A 11 -14.87 17.21 -5.03
N ALA A 12 -14.55 16.85 -3.79
CA ALA A 12 -14.37 15.46 -3.36
C ALA A 12 -15.65 14.64 -3.56
N GLN A 13 -16.81 15.21 -3.19
CA GLN A 13 -18.12 14.57 -3.43
C GLN A 13 -18.37 14.31 -4.92
N LYS A 14 -18.12 15.30 -5.78
CA LYS A 14 -18.26 15.15 -7.23
C LYS A 14 -17.33 14.10 -7.81
N LEU A 15 -16.05 14.11 -7.39
CA LEU A 15 -15.06 13.14 -7.86
C LEU A 15 -15.43 11.72 -7.43
N ALA A 16 -15.82 11.51 -6.17
CA ALA A 16 -16.26 10.21 -5.67
C ALA A 16 -17.49 9.69 -6.46
N ALA A 17 -18.47 10.56 -6.72
CA ALA A 17 -19.63 10.21 -7.53
C ALA A 17 -19.25 9.81 -8.97
N ILE A 18 -18.38 10.58 -9.63
CA ILE A 18 -17.92 10.27 -11.00
C ILE A 18 -17.18 8.92 -11.03
N LEU A 19 -16.29 8.67 -10.06
CA LEU A 19 -15.54 7.41 -9.99
C LEU A 19 -16.47 6.21 -9.76
N ALA A 20 -17.48 6.36 -8.91
CA ALA A 20 -18.51 5.35 -8.65
C ALA A 20 -19.37 5.07 -9.89
N GLU A 21 -19.79 6.11 -10.60
CA GLU A 21 -20.56 5.99 -11.84
C GLU A 21 -19.78 5.24 -12.93
N LYS A 22 -18.45 5.46 -13.01
CA LYS A 22 -17.58 4.72 -13.93
C LYS A 22 -17.49 3.23 -13.64
N LEU A 23 -17.76 2.82 -12.39
CA LEU A 23 -17.89 1.41 -11.99
C LEU A 23 -19.31 0.85 -12.23
N GLY A 24 -20.25 1.68 -12.73
CA GLY A 24 -21.65 1.31 -12.90
C GLY A 24 -22.51 1.53 -11.65
N PHE A 25 -21.97 2.16 -10.60
CA PHE A 25 -22.68 2.41 -9.35
C PHE A 25 -23.18 3.85 -9.29
N LYS A 26 -24.44 4.03 -9.68
CA LYS A 26 -25.20 5.26 -9.42
C LYS A 26 -25.83 5.16 -8.03
N SER A 27 -25.18 5.76 -7.04
CA SER A 27 -25.60 5.72 -5.65
C SER A 27 -25.31 7.03 -4.95
N ASN A 28 -26.18 7.42 -4.02
CA ASN A 28 -25.94 8.53 -3.09
C ASN A 28 -25.03 8.14 -1.92
N PHE A 29 -24.40 6.96 -1.96
CA PHE A 29 -23.58 6.41 -0.88
C PHE A 29 -22.60 7.43 -0.29
N PHE A 30 -21.79 8.10 -1.13
CA PHE A 30 -20.81 9.08 -0.65
C PHE A 30 -21.48 10.34 -0.08
N GLN A 31 -22.59 10.78 -0.67
CA GLN A 31 -23.36 11.93 -0.18
C GLN A 31 -23.97 11.67 1.19
N GLU A 32 -24.50 10.46 1.41
CA GLU A 32 -25.17 10.06 2.65
C GLU A 32 -24.17 9.73 3.77
N ASN A 33 -23.01 9.20 3.42
CA ASN A 33 -22.06 8.67 4.39
C ASN A 33 -20.88 9.60 4.69
N CYS A 34 -20.46 10.46 3.75
CA CYS A 34 -19.31 11.35 3.94
C CYS A 34 -19.74 12.74 4.38
N LEU A 35 -19.85 12.90 5.70
CA LEU A 35 -20.25 14.17 6.32
C LEU A 35 -19.03 15.08 6.53
N SER A 36 -19.27 16.38 6.54
CA SER A 36 -18.22 17.38 6.79
C SER A 36 -17.56 17.22 8.17
N SER A 37 -18.25 16.62 9.14
CA SER A 37 -17.76 16.37 10.50
C SER A 37 -16.70 15.27 10.59
N THR A 38 -16.61 14.39 9.58
CA THR A 38 -15.62 13.30 9.53
C THR A 38 -14.50 13.56 8.55
N CYS A 39 -14.69 14.46 7.59
CA CYS A 39 -13.65 14.96 6.72
C CYS A 39 -12.79 15.99 7.45
N TYR A 40 -11.52 16.13 7.06
CA TYR A 40 -10.61 17.07 7.72
C TYR A 40 -9.50 17.54 6.80
N LEU A 41 -8.90 18.69 7.17
CA LEU A 41 -7.72 19.23 6.52
C LEU A 41 -6.48 18.95 7.37
N ARG A 42 -5.39 18.57 6.72
CA ARG A 42 -4.04 18.53 7.30
C ARG A 42 -3.17 19.55 6.58
N MET A 43 -2.74 20.56 7.32
CA MET A 43 -1.76 21.54 6.84
C MET A 43 -0.38 21.09 7.31
N ASN A 44 0.49 20.77 6.35
CA ASN A 44 1.83 20.28 6.63
C ASN A 44 2.85 21.36 6.30
N ARG A 45 3.82 21.52 7.21
CA ARG A 45 5.05 22.27 7.01
C ARG A 45 6.23 21.32 7.16
N TYR A 46 7.06 21.22 6.12
CA TYR A 46 8.28 20.42 6.12
C TYR A 46 9.47 21.39 6.13
N PRO A 47 10.16 21.56 7.26
CA PRO A 47 11.31 22.47 7.35
C PRO A 47 12.49 21.97 6.51
N PRO A 48 13.46 22.84 6.19
CA PRO A 48 14.69 22.42 5.53
C PRO A 48 15.43 21.39 6.38
N CYS A 49 15.97 20.35 5.76
CA CYS A 49 16.67 19.25 6.45
C CYS A 49 18.08 19.04 5.88
N PRO A 50 19.15 19.26 6.67
CA PRO A 50 20.53 19.17 6.18
C PRO A 50 20.97 17.74 5.78
N ILE A 51 20.20 16.72 6.16
CA ILE A 51 20.47 15.29 5.91
C ILE A 51 19.32 14.62 5.14
N PRO A 52 19.01 15.08 3.91
CA PRO A 52 17.77 14.71 3.23
C PRO A 52 17.70 13.25 2.75
N SER A 53 18.84 12.56 2.69
CA SER A 53 18.91 11.13 2.34
C SER A 53 18.45 10.21 3.47
N ASP A 54 18.53 10.68 4.71
CA ASP A 54 18.40 9.82 5.90
C ASP A 54 17.07 10.04 6.64
N VAL A 55 16.32 11.08 6.24
CA VAL A 55 15.10 11.51 6.93
C VAL A 55 13.97 11.75 5.93
N PHE A 56 12.83 11.13 6.21
CA PHE A 56 11.58 11.42 5.51
C PHE A 56 10.90 12.64 6.11
N GLY A 57 10.36 13.50 5.25
CA GLY A 57 9.40 14.52 5.68
C GLY A 57 8.08 13.86 6.11
N LEU A 58 7.69 12.80 5.39
CA LEU A 58 6.60 11.92 5.75
C LEU A 58 6.93 10.50 5.29
N MET A 59 6.87 9.53 6.21
CA MET A 59 7.20 8.12 5.96
C MET A 59 6.33 7.52 4.83
N PRO A 60 6.81 6.49 4.12
CA PRO A 60 5.99 5.70 3.20
C PRO A 60 4.70 5.20 3.86
N HIS A 61 3.55 5.54 3.27
CA HIS A 61 2.23 5.13 3.74
C HIS A 61 1.19 5.18 2.61
N THR A 62 -0.02 4.71 2.91
CA THR A 62 -1.23 4.99 2.11
C THR A 62 -2.24 5.70 3.01
N ASP A 63 -3.17 6.45 2.40
CA ASP A 63 -4.19 7.19 3.13
C ASP A 63 -5.40 6.29 3.43
N SER A 64 -5.94 6.39 4.65
CA SER A 64 -7.05 5.55 5.12
C SER A 64 -8.43 6.13 4.88
N ASP A 65 -8.55 7.08 3.95
CA ASP A 65 -9.79 7.74 3.56
C ASP A 65 -10.35 7.15 2.25
N PHE A 66 -11.37 7.79 1.66
CA PHE A 66 -11.78 7.46 0.29
C PHE A 66 -10.90 8.18 -0.74
N LEU A 67 -10.76 9.50 -0.57
CA LEU A 67 -10.00 10.35 -1.49
C LEU A 67 -9.25 11.41 -0.71
N THR A 68 -7.97 11.58 -1.04
CA THR A 68 -7.19 12.74 -0.59
C THR A 68 -7.05 13.74 -1.73
N ILE A 69 -7.42 15.00 -1.50
CA ILE A 69 -7.18 16.11 -2.42
C ILE A 69 -6.10 17.02 -1.83
N LEU A 70 -5.00 17.14 -2.55
CA LEU A 70 -3.78 17.80 -2.09
C LEU A 70 -3.46 19.02 -2.95
N TYR A 71 -3.31 20.14 -2.26
CA TYR A 71 -2.58 21.31 -2.77
C TYR A 71 -1.15 21.27 -2.23
N GLN A 72 -0.17 21.56 -3.08
CA GLN A 72 1.24 21.69 -2.70
C GLN A 72 1.87 22.93 -3.32
N ASP A 73 2.93 23.44 -2.69
CA ASP A 73 3.74 24.52 -3.25
C ASP A 73 4.68 24.04 -4.37
N GLU A 74 5.54 24.95 -4.85
CA GLU A 74 6.48 24.72 -5.95
C GLU A 74 7.77 23.98 -5.54
N VAL A 75 7.96 23.66 -4.25
CA VAL A 75 9.21 23.07 -3.75
C VAL A 75 9.32 21.58 -4.11
N GLY A 76 8.17 20.90 -4.22
CA GLY A 76 8.10 19.46 -4.49
C GLY A 76 8.56 18.61 -3.31
N GLY A 77 8.74 17.31 -3.54
CA GLY A 77 9.15 16.34 -2.50
C GLY A 77 8.14 15.21 -2.28
N LEU A 78 6.91 15.33 -2.76
CA LEU A 78 5.98 14.22 -2.82
C LEU A 78 6.49 13.16 -3.81
N GLN A 79 6.52 11.91 -3.38
CA GLN A 79 6.81 10.75 -4.23
C GLN A 79 5.76 9.67 -4.06
N LEU A 80 5.39 9.01 -5.16
CA LEU A 80 4.46 7.89 -5.19
C LEU A 80 5.14 6.63 -5.72
N VAL A 81 4.65 5.46 -5.32
CA VAL A 81 5.13 4.17 -5.84
C VAL A 81 4.30 3.77 -7.05
N LYS A 82 4.98 3.42 -8.13
CA LYS A 82 4.38 2.77 -9.31
C LYS A 82 5.34 1.68 -9.79
N ASP A 83 4.84 0.48 -10.07
CA ASP A 83 5.66 -0.64 -10.58
C ASP A 83 6.92 -0.90 -9.73
N GLY A 84 6.78 -0.82 -8.40
CA GLY A 84 7.87 -1.00 -7.42
C GLY A 84 8.90 0.13 -7.36
N LYS A 85 8.70 1.24 -8.08
CA LYS A 85 9.63 2.38 -8.15
C LYS A 85 8.99 3.65 -7.62
N TRP A 86 9.81 4.50 -6.98
CA TRP A 86 9.39 5.81 -6.50
C TRP A 86 9.46 6.85 -7.62
N PHE A 87 8.38 7.58 -7.83
CA PHE A 87 8.24 8.66 -8.82
C PHE A 87 7.96 9.98 -8.11
N ALA A 88 8.73 11.01 -8.45
CA ALA A 88 8.49 12.36 -7.95
C ALA A 88 7.30 13.01 -8.66
N VAL A 89 6.40 13.58 -7.87
CA VAL A 89 5.28 14.38 -8.40
C VAL A 89 5.78 15.80 -8.62
N LYS A 90 5.88 16.22 -9.89
CA LYS A 90 6.28 17.59 -10.24
C LYS A 90 5.22 18.58 -9.76
N PRO A 91 5.60 19.63 -9.01
CA PRO A 91 4.67 20.71 -8.68
C PRO A 91 4.05 21.34 -9.92
N ASN A 92 2.77 21.65 -9.82
CA ASN A 92 2.03 22.42 -10.82
C ASN A 92 1.07 23.34 -10.06
N PRO A 93 1.26 24.68 -10.11
CA PRO A 93 0.44 25.64 -9.37
C PRO A 93 -1.02 25.69 -9.84
N GLU A 94 -1.31 25.17 -11.03
CA GLU A 94 -2.67 25.12 -11.61
C GLU A 94 -3.38 23.79 -11.35
N ALA A 95 -2.76 22.87 -10.61
CA ALA A 95 -3.30 21.52 -10.40
C ALA A 95 -3.46 21.15 -8.93
N LEU A 96 -4.50 20.37 -8.66
CA LEU A 96 -4.64 19.60 -7.43
C LEU A 96 -4.22 18.16 -7.69
N ILE A 97 -3.64 17.52 -6.69
CA ILE A 97 -3.33 16.10 -6.71
C ILE A 97 -4.48 15.36 -6.04
N VAL A 98 -5.02 14.34 -6.71
CA VAL A 98 -6.05 13.47 -6.16
C VAL A 98 -5.45 12.08 -5.96
N ASN A 99 -5.49 11.57 -4.74
CA ASN A 99 -5.06 10.23 -4.38
C ASN A 99 -6.27 9.38 -3.98
N ILE A 100 -6.26 8.10 -4.37
CA ILE A 100 -7.22 7.10 -3.91
C ILE A 100 -6.75 6.59 -2.55
N GLY A 101 -7.65 6.53 -1.58
CA GLY A 101 -7.38 5.98 -0.26
C GLY A 101 -7.83 4.52 -0.13
N ASP A 102 -7.47 3.90 0.99
CA ASP A 102 -7.72 2.49 1.26
C ASP A 102 -9.21 2.15 1.26
N LEU A 103 -10.07 3.04 1.76
CA LEU A 103 -11.51 2.77 1.82
C LEU A 103 -12.11 2.69 0.42
N PHE A 104 -11.60 3.50 -0.52
CA PHE A 104 -12.07 3.47 -1.90
C PHE A 104 -11.51 2.27 -2.65
N GLN A 105 -10.29 1.83 -2.33
CA GLN A 105 -9.77 0.56 -2.83
C GLN A 105 -10.63 -0.62 -2.37
N ALA A 106 -10.98 -0.66 -1.09
CA ALA A 106 -11.86 -1.70 -0.54
C ALA A 106 -13.25 -1.66 -1.18
N TRP A 107 -13.84 -0.47 -1.25
CA TRP A 107 -15.16 -0.27 -1.84
C TRP A 107 -15.22 -0.59 -3.33
N SER A 108 -14.18 -0.22 -4.10
CA SER A 108 -14.11 -0.49 -5.55
C SER A 108 -13.60 -1.88 -5.90
N ASN A 109 -13.32 -2.74 -4.92
CA ASN A 109 -12.79 -4.09 -5.11
C ASN A 109 -11.50 -4.10 -5.95
N ASP A 110 -10.51 -3.30 -5.57
CA ASP A 110 -9.21 -3.17 -6.26
C ASP A 110 -9.23 -2.55 -7.67
N VAL A 111 -10.38 -2.12 -8.19
CA VAL A 111 -10.42 -1.41 -9.48
C VAL A 111 -9.64 -0.09 -9.40
N TYR A 112 -9.77 0.64 -8.29
CA TYR A 112 -8.92 1.78 -7.98
C TYR A 112 -8.02 1.43 -6.80
N LYS A 113 -6.71 1.61 -6.95
CA LYS A 113 -5.73 1.23 -5.92
C LYS A 113 -5.24 2.44 -5.14
N SER A 114 -5.17 2.26 -3.82
CA SER A 114 -4.53 3.13 -2.86
C SER A 114 -3.02 3.08 -3.06
N VAL A 115 -2.43 4.21 -3.44
CA VAL A 115 -1.03 4.26 -3.86
C VAL A 115 -0.14 4.64 -2.69
N GLN A 116 0.90 3.83 -2.44
CA GLN A 116 1.90 4.16 -1.44
C GLN A 116 2.65 5.42 -1.86
N HIS A 117 2.76 6.37 -0.93
CA HIS A 117 3.43 7.63 -1.18
C HIS A 117 4.23 8.07 0.06
N ARG A 118 5.15 9.00 -0.14
CA ARG A 118 6.03 9.57 0.90
C ARG A 118 6.37 11.02 0.57
N VAL A 119 6.91 11.75 1.54
CA VAL A 119 7.51 13.06 1.31
C VAL A 119 8.99 13.00 1.66
N VAL A 120 9.86 13.30 0.69
CA VAL A 120 11.29 13.51 0.92
C VAL A 120 11.54 14.94 1.37
N THR A 121 12.60 15.15 2.16
CA THR A 121 12.94 16.49 2.66
C THR A 121 13.78 17.27 1.65
N ASN A 122 13.79 18.59 1.79
CA ASN A 122 14.61 19.50 0.99
C ASN A 122 15.67 20.14 1.90
N PRO A 123 16.95 20.25 1.47
CA PRO A 123 18.00 20.77 2.34
C PRO A 123 18.02 22.28 2.56
N ARG A 124 17.30 23.05 1.75
CA ARG A 124 17.43 24.52 1.72
C ARG A 124 16.10 25.25 1.87
N VAL A 125 15.03 24.68 1.33
CA VAL A 125 13.73 25.36 1.21
C VAL A 125 12.68 24.57 1.97
N GLU A 126 11.87 25.26 2.77
CA GLU A 126 10.73 24.63 3.43
C GLU A 126 9.61 24.37 2.44
N ARG A 127 8.88 23.27 2.62
CA ARG A 127 7.73 22.89 1.80
C ARG A 127 6.44 23.01 2.60
N PHE A 128 5.39 23.52 1.98
CA PHE A 128 4.04 23.56 2.49
C PHE A 128 3.09 22.71 1.63
N SER A 129 2.12 22.08 2.29
CA SER A 129 1.01 21.43 1.58
C SER A 129 -0.24 21.36 2.44
N THR A 130 -1.39 21.37 1.78
CA THR A 130 -2.70 21.25 2.42
C THR A 130 -3.43 20.05 1.82
N ALA A 131 -3.67 19.02 2.62
CA ALA A 131 -4.37 17.81 2.23
C ALA A 131 -5.79 17.81 2.83
N TYR A 132 -6.79 17.58 2.00
CA TYR A 132 -8.17 17.31 2.41
C TYR A 132 -8.45 15.82 2.33
N PHE A 133 -8.90 15.23 3.44
CA PHE A 133 -9.23 13.81 3.54
C PHE A 133 -10.75 13.63 3.50
N PHE A 134 -11.24 13.01 2.44
CA PHE A 134 -12.65 12.71 2.24
C PHE A 134 -12.99 11.38 2.91
N CYS A 135 -13.57 11.45 4.11
CA CYS A 135 -13.85 10.29 4.96
C CYS A 135 -15.34 10.06 5.16
N PRO A 136 -15.79 8.79 5.25
CA PRO A 136 -17.13 8.48 5.71
C PRO A 136 -17.30 8.76 7.21
N SER A 137 -18.55 8.69 7.66
CA SER A 137 -18.91 8.60 9.06
C SER A 137 -18.25 7.37 9.70
N TYR A 138 -17.90 7.46 10.98
CA TYR A 138 -17.18 6.36 11.66
C TYR A 138 -17.95 5.03 11.61
N ASP A 139 -19.27 5.08 11.68
CA ASP A 139 -20.11 3.88 11.70
C ASP A 139 -20.54 3.42 10.30
N THR A 140 -20.10 4.10 9.24
CA THR A 140 -20.32 3.65 7.87
C THR A 140 -19.61 2.33 7.65
N GLU A 141 -20.37 1.34 7.18
CA GLU A 141 -19.84 0.06 6.74
C GLU A 141 -19.26 0.18 5.33
N ILE A 142 -18.04 -0.33 5.19
CA ILE A 142 -17.30 -0.45 3.95
C ILE A 142 -17.45 -1.89 3.47
N GLN A 143 -18.03 -2.03 2.29
CA GLN A 143 -18.17 -3.28 1.57
C GLN A 143 -17.92 -3.02 0.09
N SER A 144 -17.43 -4.04 -0.60
CA SER A 144 -17.20 -3.97 -2.04
C SER A 144 -18.52 -3.68 -2.78
N CYS A 145 -18.42 -2.87 -3.83
CA CYS A 145 -19.51 -2.68 -4.77
C CYS A 145 -19.70 -3.90 -5.69
N TYR A 146 -18.68 -4.75 -5.83
CA TYR A 146 -18.71 -5.99 -6.63
C TYR A 146 -18.73 -7.25 -5.78
N GLU A 147 -19.26 -8.33 -6.36
CA GLU A 147 -19.13 -9.69 -5.83
C GLU A 147 -18.40 -10.60 -6.83
N PRO A 148 -17.51 -11.50 -6.37
CA PRO A 148 -17.10 -11.69 -4.98
C PRO A 148 -16.19 -10.54 -4.46
N SER A 149 -16.36 -10.18 -3.19
CA SER A 149 -15.51 -9.19 -2.50
C SER A 149 -14.13 -9.76 -2.12
N VAL A 150 -13.06 -9.02 -2.40
CA VAL A 150 -11.68 -9.32 -1.94
C VAL A 150 -11.51 -8.98 -0.45
N TYR A 151 -12.24 -7.98 0.02
CA TYR A 151 -12.13 -7.45 1.37
C TYR A 151 -13.28 -7.89 2.25
N LYS A 152 -13.01 -8.12 3.53
CA LYS A 152 -14.07 -8.32 4.53
C LYS A 152 -14.88 -7.05 4.66
N LYS A 153 -16.13 -7.18 5.07
CA LYS A 153 -16.94 -6.04 5.50
C LYS A 153 -16.40 -5.49 6.83
N PHE A 154 -16.20 -4.18 6.93
CA PHE A 154 -15.76 -3.52 8.17
C PHE A 154 -16.31 -2.10 8.27
N SER A 155 -16.38 -1.51 9.46
CA SER A 155 -16.71 -0.08 9.61
C SER A 155 -15.46 0.80 9.58
N PHE A 156 -15.60 2.06 9.18
CA PHE A 156 -14.47 3.00 9.21
C PHE A 156 -13.87 3.15 10.63
N ARG A 157 -14.70 3.09 11.67
CA ARG A 157 -14.27 3.07 13.07
C ARG A 157 -13.33 1.92 13.37
N MET A 158 -13.71 0.70 12.96
CA MET A 158 -12.89 -0.50 13.16
C MET A 158 -11.56 -0.37 12.42
N TYR A 159 -11.61 0.05 11.15
CA TYR A 159 -10.38 0.22 10.36
C TYR A 159 -9.44 1.24 10.99
N ARG A 160 -9.96 2.42 11.37
CA ARG A 160 -9.16 3.45 12.02
C ARG A 160 -8.54 2.98 13.35
N GLN A 161 -9.30 2.22 14.15
CA GLN A 161 -8.78 1.64 15.39
C GLN A 161 -7.65 0.65 15.11
N GLN A 162 -7.83 -0.24 14.12
CA GLN A 162 -6.78 -1.16 13.67
C GLN A 162 -5.52 -0.40 13.24
N VAL A 163 -5.64 0.61 12.37
CA VAL A 163 -4.47 1.40 11.93
C VAL A 163 -3.75 2.06 13.11
N GLN A 164 -4.48 2.57 14.09
CA GLN A 164 -3.87 3.15 15.30
C GLN A 164 -3.12 2.12 16.13
N ASP A 165 -3.67 0.92 16.28
CA ASP A 165 -3.04 -0.16 17.03
C ASP A 165 -1.83 -0.75 16.29
N ASP A 166 -1.92 -0.89 14.96
CA ASP A 166 -0.83 -1.31 14.09
C ASP A 166 0.37 -0.34 14.22
N VAL A 167 0.12 0.96 14.08
CA VAL A 167 1.18 1.98 14.19
C VAL A 167 1.80 1.99 15.58
N LYS A 168 1.00 1.83 16.65
CA LYS A 168 1.52 1.76 18.02
C LYS A 168 2.38 0.53 18.28
N LYS A 169 2.00 -0.63 17.73
CA LYS A 169 2.66 -1.92 18.01
C LYS A 169 3.82 -2.20 17.05
N LEU A 170 3.67 -1.86 15.78
CA LEU A 170 4.55 -2.27 14.69
C LEU A 170 5.29 -1.08 14.05
N GLY A 171 4.92 0.15 14.38
CA GLY A 171 5.46 1.36 13.74
C GLY A 171 4.97 1.60 12.31
N ARG A 172 4.09 0.72 11.79
CA ARG A 172 3.51 0.80 10.45
C ARG A 172 2.10 0.21 10.45
N LYS A 173 1.28 0.63 9.48
CA LYS A 173 -0.03 0.02 9.20
C LYS A 173 0.13 -1.35 8.55
N VAL A 174 -0.71 -2.33 8.91
CA VAL A 174 -0.75 -3.65 8.28
C VAL A 174 -1.43 -3.58 6.91
N GLY A 175 -2.64 -3.02 6.84
CA GLY A 175 -3.39 -2.91 5.57
C GLY A 175 -4.89 -3.12 5.75
N LEU A 176 -5.61 -3.16 4.63
CA LEU A 176 -7.05 -3.48 4.58
C LEU A 176 -7.29 -4.93 5.00
N PRO A 177 -8.32 -5.24 5.80
CA PRO A 177 -8.64 -6.61 6.16
C PRO A 177 -9.18 -7.39 4.95
N SER A 178 -8.39 -8.31 4.41
CA SER A 178 -8.83 -9.25 3.34
C SER A 178 -9.10 -10.65 3.90
N ASP A 179 -9.88 -11.45 3.17
CA ASP A 179 -10.09 -12.87 3.51
C ASP A 179 -8.80 -13.68 3.43
N ASP A 180 -7.84 -13.25 2.60
CA ASP A 180 -6.53 -13.88 2.45
C ASP A 180 -5.48 -13.43 3.49
N GLN A 181 -5.77 -12.44 4.34
CA GLN A 181 -4.79 -11.92 5.31
C GLN A 181 -4.76 -12.71 6.63
N ILE A 182 -4.34 -13.97 6.54
CA ILE A 182 -3.32 -14.42 7.48
C ILE A 182 -2.02 -14.03 6.79
N ASP A 183 -1.11 -13.31 7.45
CA ASP A 183 0.23 -13.07 6.89
C ASP A 183 0.77 -14.43 6.43
N ASP A 184 1.03 -14.60 5.12
CA ASP A 184 1.44 -15.89 4.56
C ASP A 184 2.65 -16.45 5.32
N VAL A 185 3.50 -15.56 5.85
CA VAL A 185 4.61 -15.91 6.73
C VAL A 185 4.12 -16.39 8.09
N GLU A 186 3.16 -15.71 8.72
CA GLU A 186 2.59 -16.13 10.01
C GLU A 186 1.86 -17.48 9.89
N ARG A 187 1.07 -17.67 8.83
CA ARG A 187 0.41 -18.95 8.51
C ARG A 187 1.42 -20.07 8.30
N LEU A 188 2.47 -19.78 7.53
CA LEU A 188 3.57 -20.71 7.30
C LEU A 188 4.27 -21.08 8.62
N MET A 189 4.50 -20.10 9.49
CA MET A 189 5.10 -20.33 10.80
C MET A 189 4.19 -21.15 11.73
N GLU A 190 2.87 -20.97 11.68
CA GLU A 190 1.92 -21.81 12.42
C GLU A 190 1.93 -23.26 11.93
N ILE A 191 1.91 -23.47 10.61
CA ILE A 191 2.02 -24.81 10.00
C ILE A 191 3.31 -25.50 10.43
N ILE A 192 4.44 -24.79 10.38
CA ILE A 192 5.74 -25.34 10.79
C ILE A 192 5.76 -25.66 12.28
N LYS A 193 5.23 -24.78 13.15
CA LYS A 193 5.12 -25.04 14.60
C LYS A 193 4.25 -26.26 14.88
N GLN A 194 3.17 -26.44 14.14
CA GLN A 194 2.28 -27.58 14.30
C GLN A 194 2.96 -28.89 13.86
N ALA A 195 3.64 -28.87 12.71
CA ALA A 195 4.45 -30.00 12.26
C ALA A 195 5.53 -30.39 13.29
N ALA A 196 6.13 -29.40 13.97
CA ALA A 196 7.08 -29.64 15.06
C ALA A 196 6.46 -30.42 16.23
N LYS A 197 5.26 -30.00 16.66
CA LYS A 197 4.52 -30.66 17.75
C LYS A 197 4.15 -32.09 17.40
N GLU A 198 3.86 -32.35 16.13
CA GLU A 198 3.44 -33.66 15.62
C GLU A 198 4.60 -34.55 15.18
N GLY A 199 5.84 -34.04 15.18
CA GLY A 199 7.01 -34.77 14.67
C GLY A 199 6.95 -35.03 13.16
N ALA A 200 6.21 -34.21 12.41
CA ALA A 200 5.99 -34.36 10.98
C ALA A 200 7.11 -33.71 10.14
N MET A 201 7.34 -34.23 8.93
CA MET A 201 8.20 -33.58 7.93
C MET A 201 7.43 -32.50 7.18
N VAL A 202 8.05 -31.35 6.94
CA VAL A 202 7.43 -30.25 6.16
C VAL A 202 7.88 -30.32 4.70
N VAL A 203 6.93 -30.54 3.78
CA VAL A 203 7.16 -30.46 2.33
C VAL A 203 6.44 -29.23 1.81
N TYR A 204 7.16 -28.33 1.13
CA TYR A 204 6.59 -27.07 0.64
C TYR A 204 6.95 -26.75 -0.81
N THR A 205 6.02 -26.06 -1.48
CA THR A 205 6.13 -25.58 -2.87
C THR A 205 5.99 -24.07 -2.90
N LEU A 206 6.95 -23.37 -2.29
CA LEU A 206 6.96 -21.91 -2.22
C LEU A 206 7.73 -21.35 -3.42
N ALA A 207 7.05 -20.56 -4.26
CA ALA A 207 7.65 -19.89 -5.41
C ALA A 207 8.36 -18.58 -5.02
N ASP A 208 7.92 -17.95 -3.93
CA ASP A 208 8.58 -16.75 -3.39
C ASP A 208 9.89 -17.13 -2.65
N PRO A 209 11.05 -16.58 -3.06
CA PRO A 209 12.34 -16.93 -2.46
C PRO A 209 12.48 -16.54 -0.99
N SER A 210 11.86 -15.43 -0.57
CA SER A 210 11.92 -14.96 0.81
C SER A 210 11.13 -15.87 1.74
N MET A 211 9.94 -16.32 1.32
CA MET A 211 9.12 -17.27 2.06
C MET A 211 9.78 -18.65 2.11
N ALA A 212 10.37 -19.11 1.01
CA ALA A 212 11.10 -20.39 0.98
C ALA A 212 12.27 -20.41 1.97
N GLU A 213 13.08 -19.35 2.02
CA GLU A 213 14.17 -19.24 2.99
C GLU A 213 13.66 -19.11 4.43
N SER A 214 12.55 -18.40 4.66
CA SER A 214 11.92 -18.31 5.97
C SER A 214 11.44 -19.67 6.48
N ALA A 215 10.78 -20.47 5.63
CA ALA A 215 10.37 -21.83 5.96
C ALA A 215 11.57 -22.71 6.33
N LYS A 216 12.61 -22.67 5.49
CA LYS A 216 13.85 -23.44 5.68
C LYS A 216 14.55 -23.10 6.99
N LEU A 217 14.68 -21.83 7.32
CA LEU A 217 15.28 -21.37 8.56
C LEU A 217 14.45 -21.81 9.78
N ALA A 218 13.13 -21.65 9.71
CA ALA A 218 12.22 -22.02 10.80
C ALA A 218 12.25 -23.53 11.08
N CYS A 219 12.17 -24.37 10.04
CA CYS A 219 12.28 -25.82 10.18
C CYS A 219 13.65 -26.21 10.79
N LYS A 220 14.74 -25.56 10.36
CA LYS A 220 16.08 -25.80 10.93
C LYS A 220 16.16 -25.45 12.41
N LEU A 221 15.60 -24.30 12.82
CA LEU A 221 15.59 -23.86 14.22
C LEU A 221 14.77 -24.79 15.11
N LEU A 222 13.68 -25.34 14.59
CA LEU A 222 12.78 -26.24 15.30
C LEU A 222 13.19 -27.72 15.19
N GLY A 223 14.30 -28.03 14.51
CA GLY A 223 14.80 -29.40 14.36
C GLY A 223 13.91 -30.30 13.50
N ILE A 224 13.12 -29.71 12.60
CA ILE A 224 12.13 -30.42 11.78
C ILE A 224 12.75 -30.75 10.42
N PRO A 225 12.65 -32.01 9.92
CA PRO A 225 13.01 -32.33 8.55
C PRO A 225 12.13 -31.54 7.57
N ALA A 226 12.72 -30.89 6.57
CA ALA A 226 11.97 -30.15 5.58
C ALA A 226 12.61 -30.23 4.20
N THR A 227 11.77 -30.18 3.15
CA THR A 227 12.25 -30.12 1.76
C THR A 227 11.41 -29.16 0.92
N GLY A 228 12.09 -28.33 0.14
CA GLY A 228 11.46 -27.44 -0.84
C GLY A 228 11.48 -28.11 -2.22
N VAL A 229 10.32 -28.26 -2.85
CA VAL A 229 10.21 -28.97 -4.15
C VAL A 229 10.66 -28.08 -5.32
N ILE A 230 10.32 -26.79 -5.26
CA ILE A 230 10.56 -25.84 -6.37
C ILE A 230 12.00 -25.32 -6.37
N GLY A 231 12.58 -25.04 -5.20
CA GLY A 231 13.92 -24.44 -5.07
C GLY A 231 15.00 -25.15 -5.90
N PRO A 232 15.22 -26.47 -5.74
CA PRO A 232 16.20 -27.22 -6.52
C PRO A 232 15.94 -27.20 -8.04
N ILE A 233 14.66 -27.17 -8.45
CA ILE A 233 14.27 -27.08 -9.87
C ILE A 233 14.62 -25.71 -10.42
N THR A 234 14.27 -24.63 -9.69
CA THR A 234 14.58 -23.26 -10.08
C THR A 234 16.09 -23.03 -10.13
N GLU A 235 16.86 -23.57 -9.18
CA GLU A 235 18.32 -23.51 -9.20
C GLU A 235 18.93 -24.27 -10.38
N ALA A 236 18.41 -25.47 -10.71
CA ALA A 236 18.86 -26.24 -11.86
C ALA A 236 18.57 -25.51 -13.19
N ILE A 237 17.39 -24.92 -13.33
CA ILE A 237 17.02 -24.11 -14.50
C ILE A 237 17.89 -22.85 -14.59
N ALA A 238 18.07 -22.13 -13.48
CA ALA A 238 18.89 -20.92 -13.43
C ALA A 238 20.35 -21.21 -13.78
N SER A 239 20.91 -22.31 -13.28
CA SER A 239 22.24 -22.80 -13.63
C SER A 239 22.35 -23.20 -15.10
N HIS A 240 21.30 -23.77 -15.70
CA HIS A 240 21.28 -24.11 -17.12
C HIS A 240 21.24 -22.87 -18.01
N LEU A 241 20.58 -21.81 -17.55
CA LEU A 241 20.38 -20.56 -18.29
C LEU A 241 21.45 -19.49 -18.00
N ASP A 242 22.42 -19.76 -17.10
CA ASP A 242 23.42 -18.81 -16.59
C ASP A 242 22.82 -17.50 -16.05
N VAL A 243 21.66 -17.61 -15.39
CA VAL A 243 20.97 -16.49 -14.74
C VAL A 243 20.95 -16.71 -13.23
N LEU A 244 20.83 -15.62 -12.47
CA LEU A 244 20.50 -15.73 -11.05
C LEU A 244 19.09 -16.34 -10.90
N PRO A 245 18.81 -17.13 -9.84
CA PRO A 245 17.49 -17.72 -9.58
C PRO A 245 16.34 -16.69 -9.54
N SER A 246 16.66 -15.41 -9.36
CA SER A 246 15.72 -14.27 -9.43
C SER A 246 15.45 -13.75 -10.85
N GLY A 247 15.95 -14.41 -11.91
CA GLY A 247 15.71 -14.04 -13.31
C GLY A 247 16.56 -12.89 -13.85
N LEU A 248 17.62 -12.48 -13.12
CA LEU A 248 18.56 -11.47 -13.62
C LEU A 248 19.79 -12.15 -14.25
N PRO A 249 20.12 -11.87 -15.53
CA PRO A 249 21.34 -12.37 -16.12
C PRO A 249 22.55 -11.75 -15.42
N ARG A 250 23.55 -12.58 -15.07
CA ARG A 250 24.87 -12.07 -14.70
C ARG A 250 25.48 -11.52 -15.97
N GLY A 251 25.84 -10.24 -15.95
CA GLY A 251 26.18 -9.47 -17.16
C GLY A 251 27.09 -10.23 -18.13
N ALA A 252 26.69 -10.23 -19.40
CA ALA A 252 27.58 -10.54 -20.51
C ALA A 252 27.53 -9.39 -21.55
N PRO A 253 28.66 -9.08 -22.20
CA PRO A 253 28.91 -7.82 -22.91
C PRO A 253 28.26 -7.80 -24.30
N GLY A 254 28.11 -6.58 -24.82
CA GLY A 254 27.35 -6.28 -26.03
C GLY A 254 27.62 -7.16 -27.24
N ARG A 255 26.56 -7.43 -28.00
CA ARG A 255 26.63 -7.79 -29.41
C ARG A 255 25.97 -6.69 -30.23
N ASN A 256 26.81 -5.98 -30.98
CA ASN A 256 26.41 -5.14 -32.10
C ASN A 256 25.55 -5.96 -33.06
N PHE A 257 24.41 -5.41 -33.47
CA PHE A 257 23.71 -5.85 -34.67
C PHE A 257 24.14 -4.94 -35.84
N PRO A 258 24.66 -5.47 -36.95
CA PRO A 258 24.52 -4.81 -38.24
C PRO A 258 23.23 -5.29 -38.91
N LEU A 259 22.44 -4.30 -39.37
CA LEU A 259 21.32 -4.30 -40.33
C LEU A 259 20.32 -5.47 -40.28
#